data_AF-A0A218LKI1-F1
#
_entry.id   AF-A0A218LKI1-F1
#
_cell.length_a   1.000
_cell.length_b   1.000
_cell.length_c   1.000
_cell.angle_alpha   90.00
_cell.angle_beta   90.00
_cell.angle_gamma   90.00
#
_symmetry.space_group_name_H-M   'P 1'
#
loop_
_entity.id
_entity.type
_entity.pdbx_description
1 polymer ?
#
loop_
_entity_poly.entity_id
_entity_poly.type
_entity_poly.pdbx_seq_one_letter_code
_entity_poly.pdbx_strand_id
1 'polypeptide(L)'
;LHIILHFSTNIICLAILSGSFFLGKEELVILNSWVQEFFYNLNDSIKAFFILLVTDFFVGFHSTRGWELVIRWVYNDFGWAPNELIFTIFVCSFPVILDTCLKFWVFFCLNRLSPSLVVIYHSISEA
;
A
#
# COMPACT_ATOMS: atom_id res chain seq x y z
N LEU A 1 10.48 30.60 -11.48
CA LEU A 1 11.72 29.95 -11.95
C LEU A 1 12.21 28.87 -10.97
N HIS A 2 12.43 29.20 -9.69
CA HIS A 2 12.94 28.26 -8.68
C HIS A 2 12.06 27.02 -8.46
N ILE A 3 10.73 27.18 -8.44
CA ILE A 3 9.76 26.08 -8.31
C ILE A 3 9.82 25.13 -9.52
N ILE A 4 9.95 25.70 -10.73
CA ILE A 4 10.01 24.92 -11.98
C ILE A 4 11.31 24.09 -12.04
N LEU A 5 12.43 24.65 -11.57
CA LEU A 5 13.72 23.95 -11.47
C LEU A 5 13.70 22.81 -10.44
N HIS A 6 13.08 23.04 -9.27
CA HIS A 6 12.93 22.00 -8.26
C HIS A 6 12.06 20.84 -8.79
N PHE A 7 10.95 21.19 -9.42
CA PHE A 7 10.05 20.22 -10.04
C PHE A 7 10.74 19.41 -11.15
N SER A 8 11.52 20.05 -12.04
CA SER A 8 12.26 19.34 -13.08
C SER A 8 13.35 18.43 -12.51
N THR A 9 14.03 18.85 -11.45
CA THR A 9 15.05 18.04 -10.76
C THR A 9 14.43 16.79 -10.12
N ASN A 10 13.26 16.93 -9.47
CA ASN A 10 12.53 15.80 -8.91
C ASN A 10 12.06 14.82 -9.99
N ILE A 11 11.59 15.32 -11.14
CA ILE A 11 11.22 14.46 -12.28
C ILE A 11 12.42 13.67 -12.80
N ILE A 12 13.58 14.33 -12.96
CA ILE A 12 14.80 13.66 -13.43
C ILE A 12 15.27 12.63 -12.40
N CYS A 13 15.22 12.95 -11.11
CA CYS A 13 15.56 12.02 -10.03
C CYS A 13 14.63 10.78 -10.06
N LEU A 14 13.32 10.98 -10.18
CA LEU A 14 12.34 9.89 -10.32
C LEU A 14 12.59 9.05 -11.58
N ALA A 15 12.96 9.67 -12.71
CA ALA A 15 13.30 8.96 -13.94
C ALA A 15 14.57 8.09 -13.78
N ILE A 16 15.60 8.60 -13.11
CA ILE A 16 16.83 7.84 -12.84
C ILE A 16 16.56 6.70 -11.84
N LEU A 17 15.77 6.97 -10.80
CA LEU A 17 15.42 5.96 -9.79
C LEU A 17 14.58 4.84 -10.41
N SER A 18 13.56 5.20 -11.18
CA SER A 18 12.73 4.22 -11.90
C SER A 18 13.51 3.44 -12.95
N GLY A 19 14.39 4.11 -13.70
CA GLY A 19 15.31 3.45 -14.64
C GLY A 19 16.22 2.44 -13.95
N SER A 20 16.83 2.82 -12.83
CA SER A 20 17.67 1.94 -12.01
C SER A 20 16.91 0.72 -11.48
N PHE A 21 15.68 0.93 -10.99
CA PHE A 21 14.80 -0.17 -10.56
C PHE A 21 14.48 -1.14 -11.70
N PHE A 22 14.28 -0.61 -12.91
CA PHE A 22 13.97 -1.43 -14.09
C PHE A 22 15.18 -2.15 -14.68
N LEU A 23 16.41 -1.65 -14.45
CA LEU A 23 17.65 -2.33 -14.79
C LEU A 23 18.00 -3.42 -13.77
N GLY A 24 17.65 -3.24 -12.48
CA GLY A 24 17.81 -4.22 -11.41
C GLY A 24 16.87 -5.44 -11.50
N LYS A 25 16.39 -5.80 -12.68
CA LYS A 25 15.42 -6.90 -12.88
C LYS A 25 15.87 -8.24 -12.32
N GLU A 26 17.15 -8.56 -12.41
CA GLU A 26 17.68 -9.82 -11.85
C GLU A 26 17.56 -9.84 -10.33
N GLU A 27 17.89 -8.75 -9.65
CA GLU A 27 17.72 -8.60 -8.20
C GLU A 27 16.24 -8.67 -7.81
N LEU A 28 15.34 -8.07 -8.61
CA LEU A 28 13.90 -8.17 -8.41
C LEU A 28 13.37 -9.59 -8.58
N VAL A 29 13.91 -10.37 -9.52
CA VAL A 29 13.56 -11.78 -9.70
C VAL A 29 14.01 -12.59 -8.49
N ILE A 30 15.23 -12.37 -7.99
CA ILE A 30 15.77 -13.02 -6.79
C ILE A 30 14.93 -12.67 -5.55
N LEU A 31 14.60 -11.39 -5.36
CA LEU A 31 13.70 -10.93 -4.31
C LEU A 31 12.33 -11.59 -4.42
N ASN A 32 11.75 -11.66 -5.62
CA ASN A 32 10.47 -12.30 -5.84
C ASN A 32 10.50 -13.80 -5.49
N SER A 33 11.55 -14.53 -5.89
CA SER A 33 11.70 -15.94 -5.51
C SER A 33 11.89 -16.11 -4.01
N TRP A 34 12.68 -15.24 -3.36
CA TRP A 34 12.90 -15.29 -1.92
C TRP A 34 11.62 -15.01 -1.14
N VAL A 35 10.85 -14.00 -1.54
CA VAL A 35 9.54 -13.69 -0.95
C VAL A 35 8.58 -14.86 -1.14
N GLN A 36 8.51 -15.43 -2.35
CA GLN A 36 7.66 -16.59 -2.61
C GLN A 36 8.05 -17.77 -1.73
N GLU A 37 9.33 -18.12 -1.67
CA GLU A 37 9.83 -19.23 -0.85
C GLU A 37 9.58 -18.99 0.64
N PHE A 38 9.79 -17.76 1.13
CA PHE A 38 9.43 -17.37 2.48
C PHE A 38 7.95 -17.62 2.75
N PHE A 39 7.05 -17.09 1.90
CA PHE A 39 5.60 -17.26 2.09
C PHE A 39 5.14 -18.71 1.95
N TYR A 40 5.67 -19.48 0.99
CA TYR A 40 5.27 -20.88 0.79
C TYR A 40 5.70 -21.79 1.94
N ASN A 41 6.85 -21.52 2.56
CA ASN A 41 7.36 -22.27 3.71
C ASN A 41 6.59 -21.99 5.02
N LEU A 42 5.75 -20.95 5.07
CA LEU A 42 4.92 -20.68 6.25
C LEU A 42 3.76 -21.67 6.35
N ASN A 43 3.35 -21.97 7.58
CA ASN A 43 2.10 -22.68 7.83
C ASN A 43 0.89 -21.79 7.47
N ASP A 44 -0.23 -22.40 7.10
CA ASP A 44 -1.41 -21.69 6.63
C ASP A 44 -1.98 -20.72 7.69
N SER A 45 -1.95 -21.07 8.98
CA SER A 45 -2.35 -20.14 10.05
C SER A 45 -1.47 -18.89 10.14
N ILE A 46 -0.15 -19.03 9.91
CA ILE A 46 0.78 -17.89 9.94
C ILE A 46 0.60 -17.02 8.69
N LYS A 47 0.34 -17.63 7.52
CA LYS A 47 -0.02 -16.89 6.30
C LYS A 47 -1.28 -16.06 6.52
N ALA A 48 -2.33 -16.65 7.08
CA ALA A 48 -3.57 -15.94 7.40
C ALA A 48 -3.34 -14.80 8.39
N PHE A 49 -2.53 -15.03 9.44
CA PHE A 49 -2.15 -13.99 10.40
C PHE A 49 -1.40 -12.82 9.75
N PHE A 50 -0.41 -13.08 8.89
CA PHE A 50 0.30 -12.00 8.18
C PHE A 50 -0.63 -11.21 7.27
N ILE A 51 -1.55 -11.87 6.56
CA ILE A 51 -2.52 -11.20 5.70
C ILE A 51 -3.43 -10.29 6.54
N LEU A 52 -3.91 -10.77 7.68
CA LEU A 52 -4.77 -10.01 8.59
C LEU A 52 -4.01 -8.84 9.22
N LEU A 53 -2.78 -9.06 9.70
CA LEU A 53 -1.92 -8.02 10.27
C LEU A 53 -1.59 -6.91 9.27
N VAL A 54 -1.29 -7.26 8.02
CA VAL A 54 -1.05 -6.27 6.95
C VAL A 54 -2.32 -5.48 6.68
N THR A 55 -3.47 -6.17 6.60
CA THR A 55 -4.76 -5.53 6.34
C THR A 55 -5.12 -4.57 7.46
N ASP A 56 -5.01 -4.99 8.71
CA ASP A 56 -5.31 -4.19 9.89
C ASP A 56 -4.36 -3.00 10.03
N PHE A 57 -3.09 -3.14 9.63
CA PHE A 57 -2.16 -2.02 9.62
C PHE A 57 -2.59 -0.91 8.64
N PHE A 58 -3.04 -1.28 7.44
CA PHE A 58 -3.46 -0.30 6.42
C PHE A 58 -4.88 0.22 6.65
N VAL A 59 -5.80 -0.65 7.05
CA VAL A 59 -7.21 -0.31 7.33
C VAL A 59 -7.31 0.46 8.65
N GLY A 60 -6.47 0.15 9.64
CA GLY A 60 -6.42 0.77 10.96
C GLY A 60 -6.13 2.28 10.96
N PHE A 61 -5.77 2.87 9.80
CA PHE A 61 -5.77 4.32 9.59
C PHE A 61 -7.21 4.86 9.46
N HIS A 62 -7.99 4.78 10.53
CA HIS A 62 -9.37 5.30 10.55
C HIS A 62 -9.50 6.77 10.96
N SER A 63 -8.39 7.43 11.34
CA SER A 63 -8.48 8.84 11.72
C SER A 63 -8.48 9.73 10.48
N THR A 64 -9.54 10.52 10.30
CA THR A 64 -9.61 11.62 9.32
C THR A 64 -8.37 12.51 9.39
N ARG A 65 -7.87 12.74 10.61
CA ARG A 65 -6.66 13.52 10.87
C ARG A 65 -5.38 12.87 10.36
N GLY A 66 -5.27 11.54 10.38
CA GLY A 66 -4.12 10.82 9.80
C GLY A 66 -4.03 11.05 8.31
N TRP A 67 -5.16 10.91 7.61
CA TRP A 67 -5.23 11.19 6.17
C TRP A 67 -4.99 12.65 5.83
N GLU A 68 -5.48 13.57 6.67
CA GLU A 68 -5.21 15.00 6.55
C GLU A 68 -3.69 15.28 6.63
N LEU A 69 -2.98 14.66 7.58
CA LEU A 69 -1.52 14.81 7.70
C LEU A 69 -0.79 14.26 6.47
N VAL A 70 -1.22 13.10 5.94
CA VAL A 70 -0.64 12.51 4.73
C VAL A 70 -0.80 13.45 3.54
N ILE A 71 -2.01 13.96 3.28
CA ILE A 71 -2.24 14.86 2.15
C ILE A 71 -1.55 16.22 2.35
N ARG A 72 -1.48 16.75 3.58
CA ARG A 72 -0.70 17.96 3.91
C ARG A 72 0.80 17.75 3.64
N TRP A 73 1.35 16.60 4.01
CA TRP A 73 2.75 16.27 3.77
C TRP A 73 3.07 16.23 2.27
N VAL A 74 2.23 15.56 1.48
CA VAL A 74 2.36 15.54 0.01
C VAL A 74 2.28 16.95 -0.56
N TYR A 75 1.26 17.73 -0.21
CA TYR A 75 1.09 19.09 -0.74
C TYR A 75 2.27 20.02 -0.42
N ASN A 76 2.83 19.91 0.79
CA ASN A 76 3.98 20.70 1.22
C ASN A 76 5.25 20.36 0.42
N ASP A 77 5.49 19.08 0.13
CA ASP A 77 6.65 18.64 -0.65
C ASP A 77 6.57 19.12 -2.11
N PHE A 78 5.37 19.09 -2.70
CA PHE A 78 5.12 19.58 -4.05
C PHE A 78 4.96 21.11 -4.17
N GLY A 79 4.87 21.83 -3.04
CA GLY A 79 4.70 23.28 -3.01
C GLY A 79 3.37 23.76 -3.61
N TRP A 80 2.33 22.92 -3.60
CA TRP A 80 1.02 23.23 -4.16
C TRP A 80 0.19 24.10 -3.21
N ALA A 81 -0.61 25.02 -3.77
CA ALA A 81 -1.55 25.79 -2.97
C ALA A 81 -2.62 24.84 -2.39
N PRO A 82 -2.87 24.88 -1.07
CA PRO A 82 -3.87 24.01 -0.44
C PRO A 82 -5.25 24.32 -1.00
N ASN A 83 -5.93 23.30 -1.51
CA ASN A 83 -7.32 23.38 -1.96
C ASN A 83 -8.18 22.52 -1.05
N GLU A 84 -8.93 23.17 -0.16
CA GLU A 84 -9.79 22.52 0.84
C GLU A 84 -10.77 21.50 0.22
N LEU A 85 -11.20 21.69 -1.03
CA LEU A 85 -12.06 20.74 -1.73
C LEU A 85 -11.33 19.42 -1.99
N ILE A 86 -10.07 19.47 -2.45
CA ILE A 86 -9.27 18.27 -2.73
C ILE A 86 -8.95 17.55 -1.43
N PHE A 87 -8.62 18.28 -0.36
CA PHE A 87 -8.40 17.71 0.97
C PHE A 87 -9.63 16.99 1.48
N THR A 88 -10.80 17.63 1.39
CA THR A 88 -12.07 17.06 1.84
C THR A 88 -12.43 15.81 1.04
N ILE A 89 -12.35 15.87 -0.29
CA ILE A 89 -12.64 14.71 -1.16
C ILE A 89 -11.68 13.57 -0.85
N PHE A 90 -10.38 13.85 -0.71
CA PHE A 90 -9.38 12.84 -0.42
C PHE A 90 -9.62 12.17 0.94
N VAL A 91 -9.72 12.97 2.01
CA VAL A 91 -9.92 12.47 3.38
C VAL A 91 -11.24 11.69 3.53
N CYS A 92 -12.28 12.04 2.78
CA CYS A 92 -13.56 11.33 2.85
C CYS A 92 -13.63 10.08 1.96
N SER A 93 -13.04 10.10 0.76
CA SER A 93 -13.20 9.01 -0.22
C SER A 93 -12.06 7.99 -0.18
N PHE A 94 -10.82 8.46 -0.03
CA PHE A 94 -9.63 7.61 -0.13
C PHE A 94 -9.62 6.49 0.91
N PRO A 95 -9.94 6.73 2.19
CA PRO A 95 -9.92 5.67 3.20
C PRO A 95 -10.95 4.57 2.91
N VAL A 96 -12.13 4.94 2.41
CA VAL A 96 -13.21 4.00 2.08
C VAL A 96 -12.85 3.14 0.88
N ILE A 97 -12.27 3.75 -0.15
CA ILE A 97 -11.79 3.05 -1.34
C ILE A 97 -10.66 2.08 -0.94
N LEU A 98 -9.70 2.56 -0.16
CA LEU A 98 -8.58 1.74 0.32
C LEU A 98 -9.07 0.54 1.14
N ASP A 99 -9.99 0.75 2.08
CA ASP A 99 -10.62 -0.33 2.86
C ASP A 99 -11.28 -1.38 1.97
N THR A 100 -12.06 -0.95 0.98
CA THR A 100 -12.75 -1.86 0.06
C THR A 100 -11.77 -2.64 -0.82
N CYS A 101 -10.75 -1.96 -1.36
CA CYS A 101 -9.71 -2.58 -2.18
C CYS A 101 -8.90 -3.61 -1.38
N LEU A 102 -8.55 -3.30 -0.12
CA LEU A 102 -7.81 -4.21 0.74
C LEU A 102 -8.65 -5.44 1.12
N LYS A 103 -9.93 -5.26 1.49
CA LYS A 103 -10.85 -6.39 1.76
C LYS A 103 -10.98 -7.30 0.54
N PHE A 104 -11.15 -6.72 -0.65
CA PHE A 104 -11.21 -7.49 -1.89
C PHE A 104 -9.90 -8.23 -2.17
N TRP A 105 -8.76 -7.56 -1.99
CA TRP A 105 -7.44 -8.17 -2.17
C TRP A 105 -7.20 -9.34 -1.22
N VAL A 106 -7.58 -9.20 0.05
CA VAL A 106 -7.51 -10.26 1.07
C VAL A 106 -8.33 -11.46 0.65
N PHE A 107 -9.60 -11.23 0.29
CA PHE A 107 -10.48 -12.31 -0.15
C PHE A 107 -9.92 -13.03 -1.39
N PHE A 108 -9.41 -12.27 -2.36
CA PHE A 108 -8.78 -12.82 -3.55
C PHE A 108 -7.51 -13.62 -3.23
N CYS A 109 -6.65 -13.09 -2.36
CA CYS A 109 -5.40 -13.72 -1.97
C CYS A 109 -5.63 -15.03 -1.22
N LEU A 110 -6.52 -15.02 -0.22
CA LEU A 110 -6.87 -16.20 0.56
C LEU A 110 -7.50 -17.30 -0.32
N ASN A 111 -8.45 -16.95 -1.20
CA ASN A 111 -9.05 -17.92 -2.12
C ASN A 111 -8.05 -18.49 -3.13
N ARG A 112 -7.08 -17.69 -3.58
CA ARG A 112 -6.03 -18.16 -4.51
C ARG A 112 -5.03 -19.10 -3.82
N LEU A 113 -4.73 -18.86 -2.55
CA LEU A 113 -3.78 -19.69 -1.79
C LEU A 113 -4.41 -21.02 -1.35
N SER A 114 -5.57 -20.98 -0.69
CA SER A 114 -6.33 -22.19 -0.32
C SER A 114 -7.72 -21.81 0.23
N PRO A 115 -8.80 -22.52 -0.13
CA PRO A 115 -10.12 -22.30 0.48
C PRO A 115 -10.14 -22.56 2.01
N SER A 116 -9.23 -23.37 2.55
CA SER A 116 -9.10 -23.58 4.01
C SER A 116 -8.63 -22.32 4.75
N LEU A 117 -7.83 -21.47 4.12
CA LEU A 117 -7.36 -20.20 4.69
C LEU A 117 -8.49 -19.20 4.88
N VAL A 118 -9.48 -19.21 3.99
CA VAL A 118 -10.68 -18.35 4.09
C VAL A 118 -11.48 -18.69 5.34
N VAL A 119 -11.64 -19.98 5.63
CA VAL A 119 -12.35 -20.45 6.84
C VAL A 119 -11.60 -20.01 8.11
N ILE A 120 -10.26 -20.15 8.12
CA ILE A 120 -9.43 -19.71 9.25
C ILE A 120 -9.52 -18.18 9.41
N TYR A 121 -9.45 -17.41 8.32
CA TYR A 121 -9.59 -15.96 8.35
C TYR A 121 -10.92 -15.53 8.97
N HIS A 122 -12.04 -16.14 8.58
CA HIS A 122 -13.34 -15.86 9.20
C HIS A 122 -13.34 -16.19 10.69
N SER A 123 -12.76 -17.33 11.09
CA SER A 123 -12.70 -17.71 12.51
C SER A 123 -11.84 -16.76 13.36
N ILE A 124 -10.78 -16.18 12.81
CA ILE A 124 -9.90 -15.23 13.52
C ILE A 124 -10.51 -13.84 13.51
N SER A 125 -11.15 -13.44 12.42
CA SER A 125 -11.79 -12.12 12.28
C SER A 125 -13.07 -11.99 13.11
N GLU A 126 -13.76 -13.10 13.42
CA GLU A 126 -14.96 -13.13 14.26
C GLU A 126 -14.65 -13.35 15.76
N ALA A 127 -13.41 -13.70 16.10
CA ALA A 127 -12.94 -13.89 17.47
C ALA A 127 -12.57 -12.54 18.13
#